data_AF-A0A9J6E352-F1
#
_entry.id   AF-A0A9J6E352-F1
#
_cell.length_a   1.000
_cell.length_b   1.000
_cell.length_c   1.000
_cell.angle_alpha   90.00
_cell.angle_beta   90.00
_cell.angle_gamma   90.00
#
_symmetry.space_group_name_H-M   'P 1'
#
loop_
_entity.id
_entity.type
_entity.pdbx_description
1 polymer ?
#
loop_
_entity_poly.entity_id
_entity_poly.type
_entity_poly.pdbx_seq_one_letter_code
_entity_poly.pdbx_strand_id
1 'polypeptide(L)'
;MPDVAAVSLVAGYISCVVSKKADCECCVSLILKAKGSSTSATDGLISHQDRGGLCYSTPELVHVLHALKRFVDAMLLDRTSLYKPLETCVTKSVDAIVRLPVLLCDRCD
;
A
#
# COMPACT_ATOMS: atom_id res chain seq x y z
N MET A 1 5.49 0.07 17.03
CA MET A 1 4.26 -0.55 16.50
C MET A 1 4.65 -1.47 15.34
N PRO A 2 4.74 -2.79 15.58
CA PRO A 2 5.20 -3.75 14.55
C PRO A 2 4.31 -3.77 13.30
N ASP A 3 3.00 -3.59 13.45
CA ASP A 3 2.04 -3.55 12.33
C ASP A 3 2.35 -2.46 11.31
N VAL A 4 2.70 -1.26 11.78
CA VAL A 4 3.02 -0.12 10.91
C VAL A 4 4.32 -0.39 10.14
N ALA A 5 5.29 -1.05 10.77
CA ALA A 5 6.53 -1.46 10.12
C ALA A 5 6.26 -2.48 9.00
N ALA A 6 5.44 -3.49 9.29
CA ALA A 6 5.07 -4.52 8.32
C ALA A 6 4.29 -3.95 7.13
N VAL A 7 3.31 -3.07 7.38
CA VAL A 7 2.57 -2.37 6.32
C VAL A 7 3.51 -1.50 5.48
N SER A 8 4.45 -0.80 6.12
CA SER A 8 5.43 0.06 5.43
C SER A 8 6.36 -0.77 4.52
N LEU A 9 6.78 -1.96 4.95
CA LEU A 9 7.58 -2.86 4.13
C LEU A 9 6.80 -3.40 2.93
N VAL A 10 5.54 -3.82 3.13
CA VAL A 10 4.65 -4.24 2.05
C VAL A 10 4.40 -3.11 1.07
N ALA A 11 4.18 -1.89 1.57
CA ALA A 11 4.06 -0.69 0.75
C ALA A 11 5.31 -0.51 -0.12
N GLY A 12 6.50 -0.58 0.47
CA GLY A 12 7.76 -0.42 -0.27
C GLY A 12 7.95 -1.46 -1.37
N TYR A 13 7.54 -2.71 -1.13
CA TYR A 13 7.54 -3.75 -2.15
C TYR A 13 6.53 -3.46 -3.28
N ILE A 14 5.28 -3.14 -2.93
CA ILE A 14 4.24 -2.77 -3.91
C ILE A 14 4.73 -1.63 -4.79
N SER A 15 5.29 -0.59 -4.17
CA SER A 15 5.75 0.59 -4.89
C SER A 15 6.88 0.26 -5.87
N CYS A 16 7.80 -0.64 -5.51
CA CYS A 16 8.82 -1.12 -6.45
C CYS A 16 8.26 -1.98 -7.59
N VAL A 17 7.24 -2.80 -7.34
CA VAL A 17 6.63 -3.63 -8.38
C VAL A 17 5.85 -2.76 -9.37
N VAL A 18 5.06 -1.81 -8.85
CA VAL A 18 4.26 -0.91 -9.67
C VAL A 18 5.17 0.04 -10.45
N SER A 19 6.22 0.60 -9.85
CA SER A 19 7.13 1.50 -10.58
C SER A 19 7.89 0.85 -11.73
N LYS A 20 8.13 -0.47 -11.64
CA LYS A 20 8.73 -1.25 -12.73
C LYS A 20 7.77 -1.58 -13.87
N LYS A 21 6.46 -1.45 -13.63
CA LYS A 21 5.40 -1.85 -14.58
C LYS A 21 4.58 -0.66 -15.09
N ALA A 22 4.59 0.46 -14.38
CA ALA A 22 3.85 1.64 -14.74
C ALA A 22 4.69 2.51 -15.68
N ASP A 23 4.13 2.81 -16.86
CA ASP A 23 4.77 3.69 -17.84
C ASP A 23 4.47 5.18 -17.59
N CYS A 24 3.56 5.49 -16.64
CA CYS A 24 3.18 6.84 -16.30
C CYS A 24 3.90 7.34 -15.05
N GLU A 25 4.78 8.34 -15.22
CA GLU A 25 5.51 8.96 -14.10
C GLU A 25 4.59 9.57 -13.03
N CYS A 26 3.42 10.09 -13.44
CA CYS A 26 2.43 10.59 -12.48
C CYS A 26 1.90 9.46 -11.59
N CYS A 27 1.56 8.30 -12.14
CA CYS A 27 1.19 7.12 -11.35
C CYS A 27 2.31 6.71 -10.38
N VAL A 28 3.57 6.73 -10.85
CA VAL A 28 4.73 6.40 -10.01
C VAL A 28 4.86 7.39 -8.85
N SER A 29 4.60 8.68 -9.06
CA SER A 29 4.66 9.70 -8.00
C SER A 29 3.58 9.57 -6.93
N LEU A 30 2.44 8.91 -7.24
CA LEU A 30 1.38 8.64 -6.26
C LEU A 30 1.82 7.62 -5.20
N ILE A 31 2.73 6.74 -5.56
CA ILE A 31 3.15 5.59 -4.75
C ILE A 31 4.58 5.73 -4.22
N LEU A 32 5.46 6.46 -4.91
CA LEU A 32 6.85 6.67 -4.54
C LEU A 32 7.12 8.07 -4.05
N LYS A 33 7.96 8.15 -3.01
CA LYS A 33 8.60 9.40 -2.58
C LYS A 33 10.11 9.27 -2.65
N ALA A 34 10.80 10.40 -2.72
CA ALA A 34 12.25 10.43 -2.64
C ALA A 34 12.72 9.92 -1.26
N LYS A 35 13.80 9.14 -1.25
CA LYS A 35 14.44 8.68 -0.01
C LYS A 35 14.86 9.88 0.82
N GLY A 36 14.36 9.96 2.06
CA GLY A 36 14.63 11.07 2.97
C GLY A 36 13.73 12.31 2.80
N SER A 37 12.71 12.28 1.92
CA SER A 37 11.79 13.41 1.76
C SER A 37 10.74 13.52 2.88
N SER A 38 10.65 12.54 3.76
CA SER A 38 9.78 12.57 4.94
C SER A 38 10.54 12.13 6.18
N THR A 39 10.41 12.91 7.25
CA THR A 39 10.89 12.62 8.60
C THR A 39 10.05 11.54 9.30
N SER A 40 9.38 10.66 8.55
CA SER A 40 8.43 9.72 9.12
C SER A 40 9.18 8.60 9.85
N ALA A 41 8.78 8.29 11.08
CA ALA A 41 9.37 7.20 11.87
C ALA A 41 9.35 5.84 11.12
N THR A 42 8.45 5.70 10.15
CA THR A 42 8.33 4.56 9.24
C THR A 42 9.47 4.42 8.24
N ASP A 43 10.11 5.52 7.83
CA ASP A 43 11.26 5.47 6.91
C ASP A 43 12.50 4.91 7.60
N GLY A 44 12.68 5.20 8.89
CA GLY A 44 13.70 4.57 9.72
C GLY A 44 13.53 3.04 9.75
N LEU A 45 12.30 2.57 9.95
CA LEU A 45 11.98 1.14 10.00
C LEU A 45 12.25 0.42 8.67
N ILE A 46 11.85 1.01 7.54
CA ILE A 46 12.16 0.45 6.21
C ILE A 46 13.68 0.46 5.97
N SER A 47 14.36 1.55 6.31
CA SER A 47 15.80 1.70 6.03
C SER A 47 16.67 0.64 6.71
N HIS A 48 16.26 0.16 7.90
CA HIS A 48 16.96 -0.91 8.59
C HIS A 48 16.69 -2.31 8.00
N GLN A 49 15.60 -2.47 7.24
CA GLN A 49 15.21 -3.73 6.63
C GLN A 49 15.51 -3.79 5.12
N ASP A 50 15.77 -2.64 4.51
CA ASP A 50 16.09 -2.50 3.10
C ASP A 50 17.45 -3.12 2.77
N ARG A 51 17.45 -4.08 1.85
CA ARG A 51 18.64 -4.72 1.29
C ARG A 51 18.94 -4.26 -0.13
N GLY A 52 18.46 -3.07 -0.52
CA GLY A 52 18.63 -2.48 -1.86
C GLY A 52 17.52 -2.83 -2.84
N GLY A 53 16.40 -3.36 -2.35
CA GLY A 53 15.27 -3.81 -3.18
C GLY A 53 13.94 -3.19 -2.80
N LEU A 54 13.90 -2.35 -1.76
CA LEU A 54 12.70 -1.66 -1.32
C LEU A 54 12.69 -0.21 -1.78
N CYS A 55 11.49 0.28 -2.06
CA CYS A 55 11.25 1.66 -2.45
C CYS A 55 10.54 2.38 -1.30
N TYR A 56 10.68 3.69 -1.22
CA TYR A 56 10.03 4.48 -0.17
C TYR A 56 8.65 4.91 -0.64
N SER A 57 7.63 4.48 0.09
CA SER A 57 6.24 4.73 -0.28
C SER A 57 5.74 6.07 0.25
N THR A 58 4.81 6.67 -0.47
CA THR A 58 4.07 7.85 0.00
C THR A 58 3.31 7.54 1.30
N PRO A 59 3.19 8.50 2.24
CA PRO A 59 2.37 8.32 3.44
C PRO A 59 0.93 7.91 3.14
N GLU A 60 0.37 8.41 2.05
CA GLU A 60 -0.96 8.14 1.54
C GLU A 60 -1.13 6.65 1.24
N LEU A 61 -0.21 6.05 0.48
CA LEU A 61 -0.24 4.63 0.16
C LEU A 61 -0.14 3.77 1.43
N VAL A 62 0.75 4.14 2.37
CA VAL A 62 0.88 3.44 3.66
C VAL A 62 -0.43 3.50 4.44
N HIS A 63 -1.11 4.66 4.45
CA HIS A 63 -2.39 4.83 5.13
C HIS A 63 -3.50 3.97 4.50
N VAL A 64 -3.57 3.94 3.17
CA VAL A 64 -4.51 3.08 2.42
C VAL A 64 -4.29 1.61 2.77
N LEU A 65 -3.05 1.13 2.73
CA LEU A 65 -2.71 -0.26 3.05
C LEU A 65 -3.04 -0.61 4.51
N HIS A 66 -2.83 0.32 5.44
CA HIS A 66 -3.22 0.14 6.83
C HIS A 66 -4.74 0.05 7.01
N ALA A 67 -5.51 0.90 6.31
CA ALA A 67 -6.97 0.86 6.33
C ALA A 67 -7.52 -0.47 5.77
N LEU A 68 -6.92 -0.96 4.67
CA LEU A 68 -7.28 -2.26 4.08
C LEU A 68 -6.99 -3.43 5.00
N LYS A 69 -5.83 -3.43 5.67
CA LYS A 69 -5.53 -4.45 6.69
C LYS A 69 -6.64 -4.50 7.73
N ARG A 70 -7.04 -3.34 8.28
CA ARG A 70 -8.12 -3.26 9.27
C ARG A 70 -9.47 -3.75 8.73
N PHE A 71 -9.77 -3.44 7.47
CA PHE A 71 -10.99 -3.94 6.81
C PHE A 71 -10.98 -5.47 6.70
N VAL A 72 -9.88 -6.05 6.23
CA VAL A 72 -9.72 -7.51 6.13
C VAL A 72 -9.77 -8.16 7.51
N ASP A 73 -9.09 -7.61 8.51
CA ASP A 73 -9.11 -8.11 9.88
C ASP A 73 -10.56 -8.14 10.43
N ALA A 74 -11.33 -7.07 10.21
CA ALA A 74 -12.74 -7.00 10.62
C ALA A 74 -13.62 -8.01 9.89
N MET A 75 -13.45 -8.16 8.56
CA MET A 75 -14.21 -9.13 7.77
C MET A 75 -13.89 -10.59 8.13
N LEU A 76 -12.62 -10.89 8.42
CA LEU A 76 -12.18 -12.23 8.82
C LEU A 76 -12.63 -12.59 10.26
N LEU A 77 -12.86 -11.61 11.13
CA LEU A 77 -13.51 -11.87 12.42
C LEU A 77 -14.97 -12.32 12.25
N ASP A 78 -15.67 -11.80 11.25
CA ASP A 78 -17.06 -12.15 10.89
C ASP A 78 -17.15 -13.36 9.90
N ARG A 79 -16.07 -14.15 9.79
CA ARG A 79 -15.86 -15.24 8.81
C ARG A 79 -17.01 -16.24 8.63
N THR A 80 -17.88 -16.40 9.63
CA THR A 80 -19.00 -17.35 9.59
C THR A 80 -20.08 -16.97 8.58
N SER A 81 -20.12 -15.72 8.12
CA SER A 81 -21.11 -15.22 7.14
C SER A 81 -20.59 -15.19 5.69
N LEU A 82 -19.28 -15.38 5.46
CA LEU A 82 -18.66 -15.17 4.15
C LEU A 82 -18.39 -16.48 3.41
N TYR A 83 -19.00 -16.64 2.23
CA TYR A 83 -18.60 -17.67 1.28
C TYR A 83 -17.23 -17.30 0.67
N LYS A 84 -16.23 -18.17 0.82
CA LYS A 84 -14.83 -17.95 0.42
C LYS A 84 -14.28 -16.59 0.93
N PRO A 85 -14.03 -16.46 2.25
CA PRO A 85 -13.73 -15.17 2.89
C PRO A 85 -12.55 -14.42 2.27
N LEU A 86 -11.46 -15.12 1.94
CA LEU A 86 -10.27 -14.49 1.37
C LEU A 86 -10.54 -13.91 -0.02
N GLU A 87 -11.15 -14.68 -0.92
CA GLU A 87 -11.47 -14.25 -2.29
C GLU A 87 -12.42 -13.04 -2.28
N THR A 88 -13.44 -13.09 -1.42
CA THR A 88 -14.39 -11.99 -1.22
C THR A 88 -13.70 -10.74 -0.67
N CYS A 89 -12.83 -10.89 0.33
CA CYS A 89 -12.08 -9.77 0.92
C CYS A 89 -11.16 -9.12 -0.11
N VAL A 90 -10.43 -9.93 -0.89
CA VAL A 90 -9.54 -9.41 -1.95
C VAL A 90 -10.33 -8.66 -3.00
N THR A 91 -11.40 -9.24 -3.52
CA THR A 91 -12.22 -8.61 -4.57
C THR A 91 -12.80 -7.27 -4.12
N LYS A 92 -13.40 -7.22 -2.92
CA LYS A 92 -13.94 -5.97 -2.35
C LYS A 92 -12.86 -4.94 -2.04
N SER A 93 -11.70 -5.39 -1.57
CA SER A 93 -10.57 -4.50 -1.28
C SER A 93 -10.03 -3.87 -2.56
N VAL A 94 -9.84 -4.65 -3.63
CA VAL A 94 -9.38 -4.12 -4.93
C VAL A 94 -10.36 -3.09 -5.47
N ASP A 95 -11.66 -3.38 -5.48
CA ASP A 95 -12.68 -2.43 -5.96
C ASP A 95 -12.72 -1.14 -5.14
N ALA A 96 -12.48 -1.23 -3.83
CA ALA A 96 -12.37 -0.04 -2.98
C ALA A 96 -11.12 0.79 -3.31
N ILE A 97 -9.97 0.16 -3.52
CA ILE A 97 -8.68 0.83 -3.78
C ILE A 97 -8.71 1.61 -5.10
N VAL A 98 -9.21 1.00 -6.18
CA VAL A 98 -9.20 1.61 -7.52
C VAL A 98 -10.04 2.88 -7.61
N ARG A 99 -10.91 3.14 -6.62
CA ARG A 99 -11.76 4.33 -6.54
C ARG A 99 -11.23 5.39 -5.58
N LEU A 100 -10.11 5.16 -4.90
CA LEU A 100 -9.57 6.11 -3.94
C LEU A 100 -8.98 7.32 -4.66
N PRO A 101 -9.46 8.55 -4.41
CA PRO A 101 -8.97 9.75 -5.09
C PRO A 101 -7.46 9.96 -4.97
N VAL A 102 -6.88 9.52 -3.85
CA VAL A 102 -5.45 9.66 -3.57
C VAL A 102 -4.55 8.76 -4.44
N LEU A 103 -5.15 7.79 -5.15
CA LEU A 103 -4.46 6.90 -6.08
C LEU A 103 -4.96 7.07 -7.52
N LEU A 104 -5.70 8.14 -7.82
CA LEU A 104 -6.11 8.48 -9.17
C LEU A 104 -5.05 9.31 -9.87
N CYS A 105 -4.74 8.94 -11.11
CA CYS A 105 -3.83 9.69 -11.96
C CYS A 105 -4.64 10.54 -12.94
N ASP A 106 -4.53 11.86 -12.85
CA ASP A 106 -5.23 12.80 -13.75
C ASP A 106 -4.72 12.78 -15.20
N ARG A 107 -3.75 11.91 -15.52
CA ARG A 107 -3.10 11.81 -16.83
C ARG A 107 -3.21 10.42 -17.49
N CYS A 108 -3.86 9.47 -16.82
CA CYS A 108 -4.15 8.16 -17.39
C CYS A 108 -5.66 8.09 -17.61
N ASP A 109 -6.09 8.18 -18.87
CA ASP A 109 -7.47 7.95 -19.30
C ASP A 109 -7.90 6.49 -19.07
#